data_AF-A0A437LP67-F1
#
_entry.id   AF-A0A437LP67-F1
#
_cell.length_a   1.000
_cell.length_b   1.000
_cell.length_c   1.000
_cell.angle_alpha   90.00
_cell.angle_beta   90.00
_cell.angle_gamma   90.00
#
_symmetry.space_group_name_H-M   'P 1'
#
loop_
_entity.id
_entity.type
_entity.pdbx_description
1 polymer ?
#
loop_
_entity_poly.entity_id
_entity_poly.type
_entity_poly.pdbx_seq_one_letter_code
_entity_poly.pdbx_strand_id
1 'polypeptide(L)'
;MVDFNTALSASLAQYEELLGRPFAPFPTIETVPDEALWARADQSARALNIAVSSGLIASVEALWQTSVSDPWLADANDDSLPFDADWFSHVSLVWLLMHEMQHADLDHFAFLGRKRIAEADQQPGMGLLSRAASSAAPVQKVRRQDRPLVEPCLELQADHDAIELVLDAYSPDDWPAIRYRTAAVSGMMVLIETAEQVSEGMPRSHPKAATRIFQLLGHVMEMPTIPAMMKAQLRGETTIDPEDLPSDEEQRAFATSVTLPCYRDAVHLARLAGASAIADDLGDERSFFNDLKIAKLMDVDQFPSLVTAGGQEWASLVALNDRLLRLQGLI
;
A
#
# COMPACT_ATOMS: atom_id res chain seq x y z
N MET A 1 8.64 -17.95 13.29
CA MET A 1 8.33 -16.79 14.17
C MET A 1 8.97 -15.59 13.53
N VAL A 2 8.14 -14.65 13.10
CA VAL A 2 8.56 -13.53 12.29
C VAL A 2 9.19 -12.46 13.19
N ASP A 3 10.33 -11.92 12.76
CA ASP A 3 11.09 -10.89 13.49
C ASP A 3 11.12 -9.58 12.71
N PHE A 4 10.68 -8.50 13.37
CA PHE A 4 10.66 -7.15 12.81
C PHE A 4 12.06 -6.60 12.50
N ASN A 5 13.11 -7.01 13.20
CA ASN A 5 14.47 -6.56 12.86
C ASN A 5 14.92 -7.17 11.53
N THR A 6 14.57 -8.44 11.30
CA THR A 6 14.78 -9.11 10.03
C THR A 6 13.97 -8.44 8.91
N ALA A 7 12.68 -8.14 9.14
CA ALA A 7 11.87 -7.40 8.17
C ALA A 7 12.43 -6.00 7.88
N LEU A 8 12.83 -5.23 8.91
CA LEU A 8 13.42 -3.91 8.74
C LEU A 8 14.73 -3.96 7.94
N SER A 9 15.57 -4.96 8.22
CA SER A 9 16.82 -5.16 7.49
C SER A 9 16.56 -5.45 6.00
N ALA A 10 15.55 -6.26 5.70
CA ALA A 10 15.12 -6.54 4.34
C ALA A 10 14.56 -5.28 3.65
N SER A 11 13.67 -4.52 4.32
CA SER A 11 13.13 -3.26 3.80
C SER A 11 14.23 -2.25 3.47
N LEU A 12 15.22 -2.10 4.36
CA LEU A 12 16.37 -1.20 4.14
C LEU A 12 17.26 -1.65 2.97
N ALA A 13 17.55 -2.95 2.88
CA ALA A 13 18.36 -3.50 1.80
C ALA A 13 17.67 -3.31 0.44
N GLN A 14 16.38 -3.63 0.36
CA GLN A 14 15.59 -3.48 -0.87
C GLN A 14 15.44 -2.00 -1.26
N TYR A 15 15.23 -1.10 -0.29
CA TYR A 15 15.21 0.34 -0.55
C TYR A 15 16.55 0.83 -1.15
N GLU A 16 17.67 0.42 -0.57
CA GLU A 16 19.00 0.80 -1.07
C GLU A 16 19.30 0.22 -2.45
N GLU A 17 18.91 -1.02 -2.70
CA GLU A 17 19.06 -1.70 -3.99
C GLU A 17 18.29 -0.98 -5.10
N LEU A 18 17.01 -0.68 -4.87
CA LEU A 18 16.12 -0.10 -5.88
C LEU A 18 16.35 1.39 -6.12
N LEU A 19 16.63 2.16 -5.06
CA LEU A 19 16.79 3.62 -5.17
C LEU A 19 18.26 4.06 -5.23
N GLY A 20 19.21 3.14 -5.10
CA GLY A 20 20.65 3.41 -5.18
C GLY A 20 21.18 4.32 -4.07
N ARG A 21 20.43 4.45 -2.96
CA ARG A 21 20.80 5.27 -1.80
C ARG A 21 20.33 4.63 -0.49
N PRO A 22 21.09 4.74 0.61
CA PRO A 22 20.60 4.33 1.91
C PRO A 22 19.43 5.21 2.35
N PHE A 23 18.51 4.63 3.12
CA PHE A 23 17.41 5.37 3.71
C PHE A 23 17.91 6.34 4.80
N ALA A 24 17.39 7.57 4.82
CA ALA A 24 17.72 8.57 5.83
C ALA A 24 16.46 9.39 6.22
N PRO A 25 16.18 9.60 7.52
CA PRO A 25 16.97 9.19 8.68
C PRO A 25 16.91 7.68 8.95
N PHE A 26 17.98 7.11 9.53
CA PHE A 26 18.03 5.66 9.79
C PHE A 26 16.88 5.24 10.70
N PRO A 27 16.04 4.25 10.29
CA PRO A 27 14.91 3.82 11.07
C PRO A 27 15.34 2.88 12.18
N THR A 28 14.66 2.95 13.32
CA THR A 28 14.75 1.97 14.40
C THR A 28 13.39 1.39 14.67
N ILE A 29 13.32 0.10 14.98
CA ILE A 29 12.07 -0.58 15.32
C ILE A 29 12.05 -1.05 16.77
N GLU A 30 10.91 -0.88 17.43
CA GLU A 30 10.62 -1.49 18.72
C GLU A 30 9.31 -2.27 18.70
N THR A 31 9.32 -3.46 19.31
CA THR A 31 8.09 -4.23 19.57
C THR A 31 7.56 -3.87 20.95
N VAL A 32 6.33 -3.39 21.00
CA VAL A 32 5.64 -3.01 22.23
C VAL A 32 4.66 -4.12 22.64
N PRO A 33 4.72 -4.61 23.89
CA PRO A 33 3.74 -5.57 24.40
C PRO A 33 2.33 -4.95 24.44
N ASP A 34 1.51 -5.34 23.49
CA ASP A 34 0.11 -4.95 23.33
C ASP A 34 -0.60 -6.02 22.49
N GLU A 35 -1.83 -6.37 22.83
CA GLU A 35 -2.63 -7.35 22.09
C GLU A 35 -3.38 -6.73 20.91
N ALA A 36 -3.57 -5.40 20.91
CA ALA A 36 -4.16 -4.68 19.79
C ALA A 36 -3.22 -4.70 18.57
N LEU A 37 -3.79 -4.65 17.37
CA LEU A 37 -3.04 -4.46 16.13
C LEU A 37 -2.87 -2.97 15.88
N TRP A 38 -1.63 -2.50 15.94
CA TRP A 38 -1.22 -1.15 15.56
C TRP A 38 0.27 -1.08 15.19
N ALA A 39 0.60 -0.10 14.36
CA ALA A 39 1.96 0.35 14.05
C ALA A 39 2.01 1.88 14.13
N ARG A 40 3.19 2.45 14.40
CA ARG A 40 3.35 3.89 14.53
C ARG A 40 4.73 4.34 14.13
N ALA A 41 4.82 5.40 13.34
CA ALA A 41 6.05 6.11 13.06
C ALA A 41 6.13 7.47 13.78
N ASP A 42 7.20 7.66 14.55
CA ASP A 42 7.57 8.92 15.20
C ASP A 42 8.87 9.47 14.58
N GLN A 43 8.77 10.61 13.88
CA GLN A 43 9.92 11.26 13.25
C GLN A 43 10.52 12.36 14.15
N SER A 44 11.85 12.27 14.31
CA SER A 44 12.68 13.33 14.88
C SER A 44 13.65 13.86 13.82
N ALA A 45 14.38 14.93 14.14
CA ALA A 45 15.36 15.51 13.22
C ALA A 45 16.53 14.56 12.85
N ARG A 46 16.67 13.40 13.50
CA ARG A 46 17.80 12.47 13.30
C ARG A 46 17.40 11.01 13.16
N ALA A 47 16.15 10.66 13.43
CA ALA A 47 15.71 9.27 13.54
C ALA A 47 14.23 9.15 13.18
N LEU A 48 13.89 8.05 12.52
CA LEU A 48 12.54 7.54 12.38
C LEU A 48 12.38 6.37 13.35
N ASN A 49 11.51 6.50 14.34
CA ASN A 49 11.24 5.42 15.29
C ASN A 49 9.92 4.76 14.91
N ILE A 50 9.95 3.48 14.58
CA ILE A 50 8.78 2.68 14.27
C ILE A 50 8.48 1.82 15.49
N ALA A 51 7.28 1.95 16.04
CA ALA A 51 6.79 1.11 17.13
C ALA A 51 5.67 0.22 16.60
N VAL A 52 5.72 -1.06 16.94
CA VAL A 52 4.76 -2.06 16.48
C VAL A 52 4.30 -2.90 17.65
N SER A 53 3.00 -3.19 17.71
CA SER A 53 2.43 -4.05 18.74
C SER A 53 2.80 -5.52 18.56
N SER A 54 2.87 -6.28 19.66
CA SER A 54 2.92 -7.75 19.58
C SER A 54 1.64 -8.35 18.95
N GLY A 55 0.50 -7.68 19.10
CA GLY A 55 -0.77 -8.04 18.49
C GLY A 55 -0.71 -8.04 16.96
N LEU A 56 -0.02 -7.07 16.36
CA LEU A 56 0.20 -7.04 14.91
C LEU A 56 0.92 -8.30 14.42
N ILE A 57 1.99 -8.73 15.11
CA ILE A 57 2.72 -9.96 14.74
C ILE A 57 1.79 -11.15 14.81
N ALA A 58 1.08 -11.30 15.93
CA ALA A 58 0.19 -12.43 16.16
C ALA A 58 -0.94 -12.48 15.11
N SER A 59 -1.50 -11.34 14.73
CA SER A 59 -2.54 -11.26 13.70
C SER A 59 -2.03 -11.62 12.31
N VAL A 60 -0.83 -11.16 11.93
CA VAL A 60 -0.20 -11.50 10.64
C VAL A 60 0.11 -13.00 10.59
N GLU A 61 0.74 -13.55 11.64
CA GLU A 61 1.04 -14.99 11.71
C GLU A 61 -0.25 -15.83 11.67
N ALA A 62 -1.29 -15.43 12.40
CA ALA A 62 -2.57 -16.14 12.42
C ALA A 62 -3.29 -16.12 11.06
N LEU A 63 -3.28 -14.98 10.36
CA LEU A 63 -3.82 -14.87 9.01
C LEU A 63 -3.13 -15.90 8.11
N TRP A 64 -1.81 -15.85 8.02
CA TRP A 64 -1.08 -16.67 7.06
C TRP A 64 -1.06 -18.14 7.40
N GLN A 65 -0.99 -18.52 8.69
CA GLN A 65 -1.15 -19.93 9.11
C GLN A 65 -2.50 -20.51 8.66
N THR A 66 -3.57 -19.71 8.74
CA THR A 66 -4.90 -20.11 8.30
C THR A 66 -4.96 -20.16 6.77
N SER A 67 -4.46 -19.12 6.10
CA SER A 67 -4.54 -18.95 4.64
C SER A 67 -3.73 -19.97 3.86
N VAL A 68 -2.50 -20.32 4.26
CA VAL A 68 -1.70 -21.32 3.53
C VAL A 68 -2.23 -22.75 3.68
N SER A 69 -3.05 -22.98 4.70
CA SER A 69 -3.76 -24.26 4.91
C SER A 69 -5.06 -24.34 4.09
N ASP A 70 -5.49 -23.22 3.49
CA ASP A 70 -6.72 -23.15 2.71
C ASP A 70 -6.47 -23.64 1.27
N PRO A 71 -7.29 -24.57 0.75
CA PRO A 71 -7.12 -25.12 -0.60
C PRO A 71 -7.07 -24.07 -1.71
N TRP A 72 -7.72 -22.92 -1.54
CA TRP A 72 -7.71 -21.85 -2.54
C TRP A 72 -6.30 -21.32 -2.82
N LEU A 73 -5.52 -21.10 -1.77
CA LEU A 73 -4.14 -20.64 -1.88
C LEU A 73 -3.17 -21.82 -2.11
N ALA A 74 -3.51 -23.02 -1.60
CA ALA A 74 -2.67 -24.20 -1.81
C ALA A 74 -2.68 -24.68 -3.27
N ASP A 75 -3.82 -24.68 -3.97
CA ASP A 75 -3.92 -25.07 -5.39
C ASP A 75 -3.30 -24.03 -6.33
N ALA A 76 -3.10 -22.81 -5.82
CA ALA A 76 -2.40 -21.74 -6.51
C ALA A 76 -0.87 -21.86 -6.43
N ASN A 77 -0.35 -22.67 -5.49
CA ASN A 77 1.07 -22.86 -5.32
C ASN A 77 1.63 -23.69 -6.48
N ASP A 78 2.47 -23.04 -7.27
CA ASP A 78 3.46 -23.74 -8.07
C ASP A 78 4.41 -24.44 -7.08
N ASP A 79 4.38 -25.78 -7.05
CA ASP A 79 5.24 -26.63 -6.19
C ASP A 79 6.74 -26.29 -6.30
N SER A 80 7.15 -25.52 -7.31
CA SER A 80 8.52 -25.04 -7.47
C SER A 80 8.91 -23.87 -6.56
N LEU A 81 7.96 -23.20 -5.88
CA LEU A 81 8.25 -22.04 -5.05
C LEU A 81 7.87 -22.25 -3.57
N PRO A 82 8.78 -22.03 -2.62
CA PRO A 82 8.63 -22.40 -1.21
C PRO A 82 7.85 -21.35 -0.40
N PHE A 83 6.68 -20.92 -0.87
CA PHE A 83 5.90 -19.90 -0.16
C PHE A 83 5.10 -20.53 0.99
N ASP A 84 5.58 -20.34 2.21
CA ASP A 84 4.91 -20.76 3.45
C ASP A 84 4.39 -19.56 4.26
N ALA A 85 3.72 -19.85 5.37
CA ALA A 85 3.14 -18.80 6.23
C ALA A 85 4.19 -17.82 6.78
N ASP A 86 5.42 -18.29 7.02
CA ASP A 86 6.51 -17.44 7.52
C ASP A 86 6.96 -16.46 6.43
N TRP A 87 7.03 -16.89 5.16
CA TRP A 87 7.34 -16.02 4.03
C TRP A 87 6.28 -14.92 3.84
N PHE A 88 4.99 -15.28 3.79
CA PHE A 88 3.93 -14.27 3.61
C PHE A 88 3.88 -13.29 4.78
N SER A 89 4.07 -13.79 5.99
CA SER A 89 4.16 -12.95 7.19
C SER A 89 5.33 -11.98 7.08
N HIS A 90 6.51 -12.46 6.68
CA HIS A 90 7.68 -11.61 6.47
C HIS A 90 7.43 -10.53 5.43
N VAL A 91 6.92 -10.87 4.24
CA VAL A 91 6.65 -9.89 3.18
C VAL A 91 5.58 -8.88 3.59
N SER A 92 4.56 -9.31 4.34
CA SER A 92 3.53 -8.40 4.89
C SER A 92 4.17 -7.36 5.82
N LEU A 93 5.12 -7.77 6.67
CA LEU A 93 5.85 -6.85 7.55
C LEU A 93 6.84 -5.98 6.76
N VAL A 94 7.52 -6.51 5.74
CA VAL A 94 8.41 -5.72 4.87
C VAL A 94 7.65 -4.57 4.22
N TRP A 95 6.45 -4.85 3.68
CA TRP A 95 5.59 -3.81 3.11
C TRP A 95 5.17 -2.77 4.15
N LEU A 96 4.71 -3.20 5.33
CA LEU A 96 4.31 -2.28 6.40
C LEU A 96 5.46 -1.34 6.79
N LEU A 97 6.68 -1.87 6.92
CA LEU A 97 7.85 -1.05 7.25
C LEU A 97 8.24 -0.11 6.13
N MET A 98 8.14 -0.56 4.88
CA MET A 98 8.33 0.33 3.73
C MET A 98 7.29 1.45 3.71
N HIS A 99 6.01 1.15 3.95
CA HIS A 99 4.95 2.16 4.05
C HIS A 99 5.31 3.24 5.10
N GLU A 100 5.67 2.83 6.32
CA GLU A 100 6.06 3.76 7.39
C GLU A 100 7.33 4.58 7.05
N MET A 101 8.26 3.97 6.31
CA MET A 101 9.42 4.66 5.77
C MET A 101 9.03 5.70 4.70
N GLN A 102 8.05 5.40 3.85
CA GLN A 102 7.60 6.33 2.81
C GLN A 102 6.93 7.57 3.38
N HIS A 103 6.23 7.49 4.52
CA HIS A 103 5.78 8.69 5.22
C HIS A 103 6.91 9.68 5.53
N ALA A 104 8.11 9.17 5.85
CA ALA A 104 9.27 10.01 6.13
C ALA A 104 9.97 10.49 4.86
N ASP A 105 10.11 9.65 3.83
CA ASP A 105 10.76 10.03 2.56
C ASP A 105 9.93 11.05 1.77
N LEU A 106 8.60 10.95 1.82
CA LEU A 106 7.64 11.88 1.21
C LEU A 106 7.36 13.14 2.05
N ASP A 107 8.07 13.31 3.16
CA ASP A 107 7.98 14.45 4.08
C ASP A 107 6.57 14.71 4.66
N HIS A 108 5.76 13.64 4.86
CA HIS A 108 4.39 13.75 5.37
C HIS A 108 4.34 14.38 6.76
N PHE A 109 5.32 14.10 7.61
CA PHE A 109 5.45 14.69 8.94
C PHE A 109 5.56 16.22 8.88
N ALA A 110 6.47 16.76 8.06
CA ALA A 110 6.62 18.20 7.93
C ALA A 110 5.43 18.83 7.20
N PHE A 111 4.86 18.14 6.21
CA PHE A 111 3.67 18.58 5.49
C PHE A 111 2.49 18.84 6.45
N LEU A 112 2.25 17.89 7.36
CA LEU A 112 1.21 17.94 8.38
C LEU A 112 1.59 18.82 9.59
N GLY A 113 2.88 19.13 9.75
CA GLY A 113 3.40 19.85 10.91
C GLY A 113 3.34 19.04 12.20
N ARG A 114 3.36 17.71 12.10
CA ARG A 114 3.31 16.77 13.23
C ARG A 114 4.55 15.87 13.22
N LYS A 115 4.91 15.34 14.39
CA LYS A 115 6.05 14.42 14.55
C LYS A 115 5.65 12.94 14.56
N ARG A 116 4.36 12.66 14.38
CA ARG A 116 3.78 11.33 14.56
C ARG A 116 2.71 11.07 13.51
N ILE A 117 2.75 9.89 12.92
CA ILE A 117 1.72 9.28 12.07
C ILE A 117 1.53 7.85 12.61
N ALA A 118 0.31 7.33 12.62
CA ALA A 118 0.03 6.06 13.28
C ALA A 118 -1.03 5.25 12.53
N GLU A 119 -0.75 3.96 12.38
CA GLU A 119 -1.56 2.92 11.75
C GLU A 119 -2.40 2.20 12.82
N ALA A 120 -3.74 2.36 12.76
CA ALA A 120 -4.72 1.80 13.70
C ALA A 120 -4.54 2.16 15.20
N ASP A 121 -3.87 3.30 15.51
CA ASP A 121 -3.63 3.73 16.89
C ASP A 121 -4.90 4.22 17.59
N GLN A 122 -5.25 3.59 18.71
CA GLN A 122 -6.35 4.00 19.58
C GLN A 122 -5.99 5.15 20.53
N GLN A 123 -4.72 5.51 20.65
CA GLN A 123 -4.28 6.58 21.54
C GLN A 123 -4.17 7.89 20.78
N PRO A 124 -5.05 8.88 21.05
CA PRO A 124 -4.85 10.22 20.51
C PRO A 124 -3.50 10.73 21.01
N GLY A 125 -2.53 10.84 20.09
CA GLY A 125 -1.22 11.36 20.40
C GLY A 125 -1.39 12.72 21.08
N MET A 126 -1.07 12.79 22.37
CA MET A 126 -1.01 14.06 23.09
C MET A 126 0.01 14.93 22.35
N GLY A 127 -0.50 15.87 21.55
CA GLY A 127 0.30 16.75 20.71
C GLY A 127 1.33 17.47 21.56
N LEU A 128 2.58 17.00 21.51
CA LEU A 128 3.73 17.71 22.03
C LEU A 128 3.90 18.97 21.19
N LEU A 129 3.25 20.05 21.64
CA LEU A 129 3.37 21.40 21.10
C LEU A 129 4.84 21.81 21.07
N SER A 130 5.46 21.69 19.90
CA SER A 130 6.77 22.26 19.63
C SER A 130 6.64 23.79 19.68
N ARG A 131 7.24 24.43 20.69
CA ARG A 131 7.23 25.89 20.89
C ARG A 131 8.20 26.68 19.98
N ALA A 132 8.75 26.05 18.94
CA ALA A 132 9.52 26.78 17.94
C ALA A 132 8.56 27.52 17.00
N ALA A 133 8.87 28.75 16.62
CA ALA A 133 8.15 29.49 15.59
C ALA A 133 8.32 28.76 14.24
N SER A 134 7.55 27.69 14.02
CA SER A 134 7.54 27.01 12.74
C SER A 134 6.72 27.87 11.77
N SER A 135 7.20 27.95 10.53
CA SER A 135 6.31 28.30 9.43
C SER A 135 5.03 27.47 9.54
N ALA A 136 3.89 28.09 9.20
CA ALA A 136 2.62 27.38 9.05
C ALA A 136 2.84 26.12 8.21
N ALA A 137 2.46 24.95 8.74
CA ALA A 137 2.60 23.68 8.04
C ALA A 137 1.90 23.75 6.67
N PRO A 138 2.48 23.16 5.60
CA PRO A 138 1.90 23.17 4.26
C PRO A 138 0.41 22.81 4.20
N VAL A 139 -0.04 21.86 5.03
CA VAL A 139 -1.47 21.47 5.15
C VAL A 139 -2.41 22.65 5.43
N GLN A 140 -1.93 23.73 6.05
CA GLN A 140 -2.74 24.93 6.31
C GLN A 140 -3.16 25.65 5.02
N LYS A 141 -2.42 25.46 3.91
CA LYS A 141 -2.75 25.98 2.58
C LYS A 141 -3.88 25.20 1.90
N VAL A 142 -4.19 23.99 2.38
CA VAL A 142 -5.31 23.18 1.87
C VAL A 142 -6.64 23.78 2.32
N ARG A 143 -7.62 23.81 1.41
CA ARG A 143 -8.98 24.30 1.67
C ARG A 143 -9.56 23.57 2.87
N ARG A 144 -10.20 24.30 3.80
CA ARG A 144 -10.71 23.73 5.06
C ARG A 144 -11.63 22.52 4.85
N GLN A 145 -12.44 22.53 3.79
CA GLN A 145 -13.35 21.44 3.43
C GLN A 145 -12.61 20.17 2.95
N ASP A 146 -11.42 20.32 2.36
CA ASP A 146 -10.63 19.22 1.80
C ASP A 146 -9.68 18.63 2.88
N ARG A 147 -9.46 19.34 4.00
CA ARG A 147 -8.54 18.91 5.07
C ARG A 147 -8.80 17.51 5.64
N PRO A 148 -10.06 17.07 5.84
CA PRO A 148 -10.32 15.71 6.31
C PRO A 148 -9.85 14.61 5.35
N LEU A 149 -9.66 14.94 4.06
CA LEU A 149 -9.20 14.01 3.03
C LEU A 149 -7.68 14.02 2.84
N VAL A 150 -6.96 14.93 3.51
CA VAL A 150 -5.50 15.05 3.36
C VAL A 150 -4.81 13.79 3.84
N GLU A 151 -5.09 13.32 5.06
CA GLU A 151 -4.43 12.13 5.60
C GLU A 151 -4.69 10.90 4.71
N PRO A 152 -5.94 10.58 4.32
CA PRO A 152 -6.20 9.51 3.34
C PRO A 152 -5.40 9.63 2.03
N CYS A 153 -5.19 10.84 1.49
CA CYS A 153 -4.34 11.00 0.32
C CYS A 153 -2.86 10.68 0.61
N LEU A 154 -2.35 11.11 1.76
CA LEU A 154 -0.97 10.81 2.17
C LEU A 154 -0.77 9.32 2.41
N GLU A 155 -1.77 8.62 2.96
CA GLU A 155 -1.76 7.16 3.09
C GLU A 155 -1.67 6.49 1.71
N LEU A 156 -2.45 6.95 0.72
CA LEU A 156 -2.36 6.43 -0.65
C LEU A 156 -0.99 6.69 -1.31
N GLN A 157 -0.33 7.81 -1.00
CA GLN A 157 1.03 8.08 -1.50
C GLN A 157 2.04 7.09 -0.90
N ALA A 158 2.01 6.89 0.42
CA ALA A 158 2.90 5.96 1.10
C ALA A 158 2.66 4.50 0.67
N ASP A 159 1.39 4.12 0.48
CA ASP A 159 1.02 2.84 -0.11
C ASP A 159 1.61 2.67 -1.50
N HIS A 160 1.46 3.66 -2.38
CA HIS A 160 1.93 3.57 -3.76
C HIS A 160 3.44 3.32 -3.81
N ASP A 161 4.22 4.16 -3.14
CA ASP A 161 5.69 4.04 -3.14
C ASP A 161 6.14 2.74 -2.48
N ALA A 162 5.47 2.28 -1.41
CA ALA A 162 5.77 0.99 -0.79
C ALA A 162 5.41 -0.20 -1.71
N ILE A 163 4.32 -0.10 -2.47
CA ILE A 163 3.92 -1.13 -3.45
C ILE A 163 4.97 -1.26 -4.54
N GLU A 164 5.45 -0.15 -5.11
CA GLU A 164 6.49 -0.18 -6.15
C GLU A 164 7.76 -0.85 -5.65
N LEU A 165 8.18 -0.53 -4.42
CA LEU A 165 9.38 -1.11 -3.83
C LEU A 165 9.21 -2.61 -3.54
N VAL A 166 8.07 -3.03 -2.98
CA VAL A 166 7.86 -4.44 -2.60
C VAL A 166 7.65 -5.34 -3.80
N LEU A 167 6.87 -4.91 -4.80
CA LEU A 167 6.56 -5.73 -5.97
C LEU A 167 7.75 -5.92 -6.90
N ASP A 168 8.72 -5.00 -6.86
CA ASP A 168 9.92 -4.97 -7.69
C ASP A 168 9.60 -4.79 -9.19
N ALA A 169 10.63 -4.75 -10.02
CA ALA A 169 10.51 -4.60 -11.46
C ALA A 169 9.78 -5.77 -12.11
N TYR A 170 8.95 -5.45 -13.11
CA TYR A 170 8.28 -6.46 -13.91
C TYR A 170 9.27 -7.36 -14.67
N SER A 171 9.08 -8.67 -14.54
CA SER A 171 9.74 -9.70 -15.34
C SER A 171 8.76 -10.82 -15.69
N PRO A 172 8.73 -11.30 -16.96
CA PRO A 172 7.95 -12.48 -17.36
C PRO A 172 8.25 -13.75 -16.54
N ASP A 173 9.47 -13.84 -15.99
CA ASP A 173 9.91 -14.99 -15.21
C ASP A 173 9.51 -14.91 -13.72
N ASP A 174 9.03 -13.76 -13.23
CA ASP A 174 8.76 -13.50 -11.80
C ASP A 174 7.27 -13.30 -11.48
N TRP A 175 6.38 -13.68 -12.39
CA TRP A 175 4.92 -13.57 -12.22
C TRP A 175 4.39 -14.20 -10.93
N PRO A 176 4.85 -15.39 -10.50
CA PRO A 176 4.41 -15.94 -9.23
C PRO A 176 4.77 -15.03 -8.04
N ALA A 177 6.00 -14.49 -7.99
CA ALA A 177 6.41 -13.63 -6.88
C ALA A 177 5.58 -12.34 -6.83
N ILE A 178 5.27 -11.73 -7.98
CA ILE A 178 4.36 -10.57 -8.05
C ILE A 178 3.01 -10.93 -7.42
N ARG A 179 2.43 -12.09 -7.77
CA ARG A 179 1.15 -12.53 -7.20
C ARG A 179 1.22 -12.69 -5.68
N TYR A 180 2.24 -13.37 -5.17
CA TYR A 180 2.33 -13.65 -3.73
C TYR A 180 2.67 -12.42 -2.90
N ARG A 181 3.53 -11.53 -3.40
CA ARG A 181 3.77 -10.23 -2.78
C ARG A 181 2.48 -9.40 -2.75
N THR A 182 1.72 -9.40 -3.85
CA THR A 182 0.40 -8.72 -3.93
C THR A 182 -0.59 -9.29 -2.90
N ALA A 183 -0.62 -10.61 -2.71
CA ALA A 183 -1.43 -11.24 -1.68
C ALA A 183 -0.98 -10.83 -0.27
N ALA A 184 0.33 -10.80 0.01
CA ALA A 184 0.90 -10.36 1.28
C ALA A 184 0.48 -8.92 1.63
N VAL A 185 0.63 -8.01 0.67
CA VAL A 185 0.21 -6.60 0.80
C VAL A 185 -1.29 -6.49 1.04
N SER A 186 -2.11 -7.19 0.24
CA SER A 186 -3.57 -7.18 0.39
C SER A 186 -4.01 -7.69 1.77
N GLY A 187 -3.37 -8.76 2.26
CA GLY A 187 -3.62 -9.32 3.58
C GLY A 187 -3.34 -8.32 4.70
N MET A 188 -2.23 -7.58 4.62
CA MET A 188 -1.94 -6.52 5.60
C MET A 188 -2.98 -5.40 5.56
N MET A 189 -3.38 -4.92 4.38
CA MET A 189 -4.42 -3.89 4.25
C MET A 189 -5.76 -4.33 4.88
N VAL A 190 -6.14 -5.60 4.69
CA VAL A 190 -7.33 -6.20 5.32
C VAL A 190 -7.21 -6.20 6.85
N LEU A 191 -6.05 -6.60 7.39
CA LEU A 191 -5.82 -6.62 8.83
C LEU A 191 -5.89 -5.22 9.46
N ILE A 192 -5.28 -4.22 8.80
CA ILE A 192 -5.32 -2.81 9.24
C ILE A 192 -6.77 -2.32 9.34
N GLU A 193 -7.57 -2.47 8.28
CA GLU A 193 -8.97 -2.03 8.31
C GLU A 193 -9.78 -2.80 9.37
N THR A 194 -9.55 -4.10 9.52
CA THR A 194 -10.23 -4.91 10.53
C THR A 194 -9.96 -4.39 11.94
N ALA A 195 -8.72 -3.98 12.23
CA ALA A 195 -8.34 -3.37 13.51
C ALA A 195 -8.98 -1.99 13.73
N GLU A 196 -9.07 -1.17 12.68
CA GLU A 196 -9.76 0.13 12.76
C GLU A 196 -11.26 -0.03 13.07
N GLN A 197 -11.92 -1.05 12.51
CA GLN A 197 -13.37 -1.27 12.73
C GLN A 197 -13.72 -1.63 14.19
N VAL A 198 -12.80 -2.25 14.93
CA VAL A 198 -12.98 -2.56 16.36
C VAL A 198 -12.94 -1.29 17.23
N SER A 199 -12.37 -0.21 16.71
CA SER A 199 -12.16 1.06 17.42
C SER A 199 -13.38 1.98 17.28
N GLU A 200 -14.49 1.64 17.92
CA GLU A 200 -15.73 2.43 17.84
C GLU A 200 -15.52 3.92 18.19
N GLY A 201 -15.90 4.81 17.27
CA GLY A 201 -15.96 6.26 17.51
C GLY A 201 -14.69 7.07 17.19
N MET A 202 -13.62 6.43 16.75
CA MET A 202 -12.44 7.12 16.22
C MET A 202 -12.61 7.40 14.71
N PRO A 203 -12.22 8.59 14.21
CA PRO A 203 -12.13 8.82 12.77
C PRO A 203 -11.18 7.79 12.15
N ARG A 204 -11.53 7.24 10.98
CA ARG A 204 -10.63 6.38 10.22
C ARG A 204 -9.36 7.16 9.89
N SER A 205 -8.22 6.54 10.17
CA SER A 205 -6.91 7.09 9.81
C SER A 205 -6.56 6.76 8.36
N HIS A 206 -7.03 5.62 7.85
CA HIS A 206 -6.70 5.13 6.51
C HIS A 206 -7.91 5.16 5.56
N PRO A 207 -7.66 5.24 4.23
CA PRO A 207 -8.66 4.84 3.24
C PRO A 207 -9.12 3.41 3.49
N LYS A 208 -10.27 3.04 2.92
CA LYS A 208 -10.72 1.65 2.93
C LYS A 208 -9.64 0.74 2.33
N ALA A 209 -9.46 -0.44 2.89
CA ALA A 209 -8.66 -1.51 2.31
C ALA A 209 -9.11 -1.79 0.86
N ALA A 210 -10.41 -1.73 0.56
CA ALA A 210 -10.90 -1.86 -0.82
C ALA A 210 -10.32 -0.79 -1.77
N THR A 211 -10.11 0.44 -1.28
CA THR A 211 -9.48 1.55 -2.04
C THR A 211 -7.98 1.35 -2.18
N ARG A 212 -7.30 0.93 -1.10
CA ARG A 212 -5.85 0.61 -1.13
C ARG A 212 -5.56 -0.57 -2.06
N ILE A 213 -6.39 -1.63 -2.01
CA ILE A 213 -6.34 -2.80 -2.91
C ILE A 213 -6.67 -2.40 -4.35
N PHE A 214 -7.62 -1.48 -4.57
CA PHE A 214 -7.89 -0.93 -5.90
C PHE A 214 -6.65 -0.26 -6.50
N GLN A 215 -5.92 0.54 -5.71
CA GLN A 215 -4.65 1.13 -6.15
C GLN A 215 -3.57 0.07 -6.42
N LEU A 216 -3.42 -0.91 -5.51
CA LEU A 216 -2.48 -2.03 -5.68
C LEU A 216 -2.72 -2.80 -6.97
N LEU A 217 -3.96 -3.24 -7.22
CA LEU A 217 -4.28 -4.03 -8.41
C LEU A 217 -4.31 -3.19 -9.69
N GLY A 218 -4.54 -1.89 -9.58
CA GLY A 218 -4.28 -0.93 -10.65
C GLY A 218 -2.80 -0.95 -11.06
N HIS A 219 -1.89 -0.83 -10.09
CA HIS A 219 -0.45 -0.94 -10.35
C HIS A 219 -0.07 -2.30 -10.94
N VAL A 220 -0.53 -3.42 -10.35
CA VAL A 220 -0.26 -4.77 -10.87
C VAL A 220 -0.70 -4.90 -12.33
N MET A 221 -1.89 -4.41 -12.69
CA MET A 221 -2.40 -4.44 -14.07
C MET A 221 -1.52 -3.64 -15.04
N GLU A 222 -0.80 -2.64 -14.57
CA GLU A 222 0.07 -1.79 -15.38
C GLU A 222 1.52 -2.28 -15.46
N MET A 223 1.97 -3.13 -14.53
CA MET A 223 3.35 -3.64 -14.47
C MET A 223 3.93 -4.07 -15.82
N PRO A 224 3.25 -4.86 -16.68
CA PRO A 224 3.79 -5.25 -17.99
C PRO A 224 4.14 -4.08 -18.91
N THR A 225 3.49 -2.93 -18.73
CA THR A 225 3.69 -1.72 -19.56
C THR A 225 4.72 -0.74 -18.98
N ILE A 226 5.09 -0.88 -17.70
CA ILE A 226 6.06 0.01 -17.02
C ILE A 226 7.42 0.04 -17.75
N PRO A 227 8.02 -1.08 -18.18
CA PRO A 227 9.30 -1.03 -18.91
C PRO A 227 9.24 -0.18 -20.19
N ALA A 228 8.11 -0.23 -20.90
CA ALA A 228 7.88 0.57 -22.11
C ALA A 228 7.74 2.07 -21.78
N MET A 229 7.03 2.40 -20.70
CA MET A 229 6.90 3.76 -20.18
C MET A 229 8.26 4.35 -19.78
N MET A 230 9.07 3.58 -19.06
CA MET A 230 10.43 3.99 -18.66
C MET A 230 11.33 4.25 -19.86
N LYS A 231 11.30 3.38 -20.88
CA LYS A 231 12.06 3.58 -22.12
C LYS A 231 11.65 4.88 -22.84
N ALA A 232 10.35 5.14 -22.98
CA ALA A 232 9.84 6.37 -23.59
C ALA A 232 10.30 7.61 -22.80
N GLN A 233 10.22 7.57 -21.46
CA GLN A 233 10.69 8.64 -20.57
C GLN A 233 12.20 8.89 -20.72
N LEU A 234 13.02 7.84 -20.76
CA LEU A 234 14.47 7.94 -20.96
C LEU A 234 14.84 8.51 -22.33
N ARG A 235 13.99 8.32 -23.34
CA ARG A 235 14.14 8.93 -24.68
C ARG A 235 13.56 10.35 -24.77
N GLY A 236 12.85 10.82 -23.75
CA GLY A 236 12.14 12.10 -23.76
C GLY A 236 10.91 12.12 -24.68
N GLU A 237 10.31 10.96 -24.92
CA GLU A 237 9.15 10.78 -25.79
C GLU A 237 7.85 10.95 -25.00
N THR A 238 6.85 11.61 -25.61
CA THR A 238 5.52 11.80 -25.01
C THR A 238 4.58 10.63 -25.26
N THR A 239 5.00 9.66 -26.07
CA THR A 239 4.21 8.49 -26.46
C THR A 239 5.09 7.25 -26.44
N ILE A 240 4.53 6.13 -25.99
CA ILE A 240 5.22 4.84 -25.98
C ILE A 240 5.32 4.30 -27.41
N ASP A 241 6.50 3.81 -27.79
CA ASP A 241 6.67 3.06 -29.04
C ASP A 241 5.83 1.76 -28.98
N PRO A 242 4.92 1.50 -29.93
CA PRO A 242 4.17 0.25 -29.96
C PRO A 242 5.03 -1.01 -29.95
N GLU A 243 6.29 -0.95 -30.44
CA GLU A 243 7.24 -2.07 -30.41
C GLU A 243 7.82 -2.34 -29.01
N ASP A 244 7.78 -1.34 -28.12
CA ASP A 244 8.24 -1.50 -26.72
C ASP A 244 7.16 -2.09 -25.81
N LEU A 245 5.90 -2.12 -26.23
CA LEU A 245 4.79 -2.70 -25.46
C LEU A 245 4.88 -4.24 -25.41
N PRO A 246 4.45 -4.87 -24.29
CA PRO A 246 4.32 -6.31 -24.23
C PRO A 246 3.31 -6.80 -25.27
N SER A 247 3.54 -8.00 -25.80
CA SER A 247 2.64 -8.58 -26.79
C SER A 247 1.23 -8.81 -26.22
N ASP A 248 0.22 -8.85 -27.08
CA ASP A 248 -1.15 -9.20 -26.67
C ASP A 248 -1.24 -10.59 -26.00
N GLU A 249 -0.36 -11.51 -26.39
CA GLU A 249 -0.27 -12.84 -25.79
C GLU A 249 0.25 -12.76 -24.35
N GLU A 250 1.33 -12.02 -24.13
CA GLU A 250 1.91 -11.77 -22.81
C GLU A 250 0.93 -11.04 -21.89
N GLN A 251 0.26 -9.98 -22.37
CA GLN A 251 -0.74 -9.25 -21.60
C GLN A 251 -1.91 -10.15 -21.16
N ARG A 252 -2.42 -11.01 -22.06
CA ARG A 252 -3.49 -11.97 -21.72
C ARG A 252 -3.01 -13.03 -20.73
N ALA A 253 -1.78 -13.51 -20.91
CA ALA A 253 -1.19 -14.51 -20.02
C ALA A 253 -0.96 -13.93 -18.62
N PHE A 254 -0.38 -12.73 -18.50
CA PHE A 254 -0.21 -12.03 -17.23
C PHE A 254 -1.54 -11.75 -16.54
N ALA A 255 -2.55 -11.27 -17.29
CA ALA A 255 -3.88 -11.02 -16.73
C ALA A 255 -4.50 -12.31 -16.15
N THR A 256 -4.31 -13.45 -16.81
CA THR A 256 -4.86 -14.75 -16.41
C THR A 256 -4.11 -15.36 -15.22
N SER A 257 -2.78 -15.25 -15.22
CA SER A 257 -1.91 -15.89 -14.23
C SER A 257 -1.61 -15.04 -13.00
N VAL A 258 -1.73 -13.71 -13.11
CA VAL A 258 -1.36 -12.77 -12.05
C VAL A 258 -2.52 -11.86 -11.69
N THR A 259 -2.93 -10.95 -12.57
CA THR A 259 -3.87 -9.86 -12.21
C THR A 259 -5.20 -10.38 -11.68
N LEU A 260 -5.81 -11.34 -12.38
CA LEU A 260 -7.10 -11.90 -11.98
C LEU A 260 -6.99 -12.74 -10.69
N PRO A 261 -6.02 -13.66 -10.57
CA PRO A 261 -5.77 -14.34 -9.30
C PRO A 261 -5.53 -13.40 -8.12
N CYS A 262 -4.77 -12.31 -8.28
CA CYS A 262 -4.53 -11.33 -7.21
C CYS A 262 -5.84 -10.72 -6.68
N TYR A 263 -6.76 -10.33 -7.57
CA TYR A 263 -8.09 -9.85 -7.17
C TYR A 263 -8.84 -10.89 -6.35
N ARG A 264 -8.85 -12.14 -6.81
CA ARG A 264 -9.57 -13.21 -6.10
C ARG A 264 -8.93 -13.55 -4.76
N ASP A 265 -7.61 -13.52 -4.69
CA ASP A 265 -6.84 -13.73 -3.46
C ASP A 265 -7.18 -12.62 -2.45
N ALA A 266 -7.25 -11.36 -2.86
CA ALA A 266 -7.65 -10.25 -1.99
C ALA A 266 -9.09 -10.42 -1.44
N VAL A 267 -10.06 -10.80 -2.30
CA VAL A 267 -11.44 -11.08 -1.88
C VAL A 267 -11.50 -12.27 -0.92
N HIS A 268 -10.71 -13.32 -1.17
CA HIS A 268 -10.66 -14.51 -0.32
C HIS A 268 -10.03 -14.20 1.04
N LEU A 269 -8.92 -13.48 1.07
CA LEU A 269 -8.24 -13.04 2.30
C LEU A 269 -9.17 -12.18 3.16
N ALA A 270 -9.91 -11.25 2.56
CA ALA A 270 -10.92 -10.45 3.27
C ALA A 270 -11.99 -11.33 3.94
N ARG A 271 -12.48 -12.37 3.24
CA ARG A 271 -13.46 -13.31 3.80
C ARG A 271 -12.86 -14.18 4.90
N LEU A 272 -11.65 -14.68 4.72
CA LEU A 272 -10.94 -15.49 5.72
C LEU A 272 -10.67 -14.70 7.01
N ALA A 273 -10.33 -13.42 6.89
CA ALA A 273 -10.17 -12.52 8.04
C ALA A 273 -11.50 -12.13 8.71
N GLY A 274 -12.65 -12.60 8.20
CA GLY A 274 -13.97 -12.22 8.71
C GLY A 274 -14.42 -10.81 8.29
N ALA A 275 -13.68 -10.15 7.41
CA ALA A 275 -13.91 -8.78 6.96
C ALA A 275 -14.75 -8.74 5.67
N SER A 276 -15.93 -9.38 5.68
CA SER A 276 -16.80 -9.49 4.50
C SER A 276 -17.19 -8.14 3.89
N ALA A 277 -17.27 -7.08 4.68
CA ALA A 277 -17.55 -5.72 4.19
C ALA A 277 -16.47 -5.23 3.19
N ILE A 278 -15.20 -5.61 3.37
CA ILE A 278 -14.13 -5.30 2.43
C ILE A 278 -14.34 -6.04 1.11
N ALA A 279 -14.73 -7.32 1.17
CA ALA A 279 -15.04 -8.10 -0.02
C ALA A 279 -16.26 -7.54 -0.79
N ASP A 280 -17.26 -7.04 -0.07
CA ASP A 280 -18.43 -6.38 -0.67
C ASP A 280 -18.04 -5.03 -1.30
N ASP A 281 -17.18 -4.24 -0.64
CA ASP A 281 -16.69 -2.96 -1.14
C ASP A 281 -15.79 -3.10 -2.39
N LEU A 282 -15.07 -4.22 -2.54
CA LEU A 282 -14.34 -4.59 -3.75
C LEU A 282 -15.28 -4.91 -4.92
N GLY A 283 -16.54 -5.28 -4.66
CA GLY A 283 -17.53 -5.64 -5.66
C GLY A 283 -17.22 -6.93 -6.40
N ASP A 284 -17.92 -7.20 -7.51
CA ASP A 284 -17.65 -8.35 -8.37
C ASP A 284 -16.50 -8.08 -9.37
N GLU A 285 -15.88 -9.16 -9.87
CA GLU A 285 -14.72 -9.14 -10.77
C GLU A 285 -14.93 -8.22 -11.99
N ARG A 286 -16.10 -8.28 -12.62
CA ARG A 286 -16.38 -7.50 -13.82
C ARG A 286 -16.46 -6.02 -13.48
N SER A 287 -17.17 -5.68 -12.41
CA SER A 287 -17.32 -4.31 -11.92
C SER A 287 -15.97 -3.72 -11.53
N PHE A 288 -15.16 -4.45 -10.76
CA PHE A 288 -13.83 -4.04 -10.32
C PHE A 288 -12.89 -3.73 -11.48
N PHE A 289 -12.74 -4.66 -12.44
CA PHE A 289 -11.86 -4.45 -13.59
C PHE A 289 -12.40 -3.42 -14.60
N ASN A 290 -13.71 -3.19 -14.64
CA ASN A 290 -14.26 -2.07 -15.41
C ASN A 290 -13.88 -0.73 -14.79
N ASP A 291 -13.98 -0.61 -13.46
CA ASP A 291 -13.57 0.58 -12.73
C ASP A 291 -12.08 0.88 -12.90
N LEU A 292 -11.21 -0.15 -12.83
CA LEU A 292 -9.76 0.02 -13.09
C LEU A 292 -9.48 0.55 -14.50
N LYS A 293 -10.21 0.09 -15.51
CA LYS A 293 -10.06 0.60 -16.89
C LYS A 293 -10.46 2.06 -17.01
N ILE A 294 -11.52 2.48 -16.32
CA ILE A 294 -11.93 3.89 -16.27
C ILE A 294 -10.87 4.72 -15.55
N ALA A 295 -10.40 4.26 -14.39
CA ALA A 295 -9.38 4.93 -13.58
C ALA A 295 -8.08 5.16 -14.38
N LYS A 296 -7.62 4.14 -15.12
CA LYS A 296 -6.41 4.20 -15.95
C LYS A 296 -6.43 5.31 -17.02
N LEU A 297 -7.61 5.65 -17.53
CA LEU A 297 -7.73 6.73 -18.52
C LEU A 297 -7.56 8.12 -17.90
N MET A 298 -7.63 8.23 -16.57
CA MET A 298 -7.58 9.49 -15.81
C MET A 298 -8.60 10.52 -16.31
N ASP A 299 -9.70 10.05 -16.92
CA ASP A 299 -10.79 10.87 -17.42
C ASP A 299 -11.78 11.13 -16.27
N VAL A 300 -11.59 12.27 -15.61
CA VAL A 300 -12.39 12.69 -14.44
C VAL A 300 -13.89 12.75 -14.75
N ASP A 301 -14.28 13.00 -16.00
CA ASP A 301 -15.69 13.03 -16.39
C ASP A 301 -16.34 11.63 -16.34
N GLN A 302 -15.54 10.56 -16.38
CA GLN A 302 -16.00 9.18 -16.26
C GLN A 302 -16.00 8.67 -14.81
N PHE A 303 -15.36 9.36 -13.85
CA PHE A 303 -15.32 8.92 -12.44
C PHE A 303 -16.70 8.71 -11.80
N PRO A 304 -17.76 9.49 -12.11
CA PRO A 304 -19.10 9.22 -11.60
C PRO A 304 -19.69 7.86 -12.03
N SER A 305 -19.08 7.18 -12.99
CA SER A 305 -19.51 5.85 -13.47
C SER A 305 -18.84 4.68 -12.74
N LEU A 306 -17.88 4.94 -11.84
CA LEU A 306 -17.27 3.91 -11.00
C LEU A 306 -18.32 3.32 -10.05
N VAL A 307 -18.36 1.99 -9.96
CA VAL A 307 -19.44 1.28 -9.25
C VAL A 307 -19.00 0.65 -7.92
N THR A 308 -17.73 0.28 -7.80
CA THR A 308 -17.17 -0.29 -6.57
C THR A 308 -16.93 0.80 -5.54
N ALA A 309 -17.12 0.48 -4.26
CA ALA A 309 -16.88 1.46 -3.20
C ALA A 309 -15.40 1.85 -3.13
N GLY A 310 -14.50 0.88 -3.36
CA GLY A 310 -13.06 1.12 -3.46
C GLY A 310 -12.69 2.14 -4.54
N GLY A 311 -13.20 1.94 -5.77
CA GLY A 311 -12.97 2.84 -6.91
C GLY A 311 -13.59 4.23 -6.72
N GLN A 312 -14.79 4.31 -6.12
CA GLN A 312 -15.45 5.58 -5.83
C GLN A 312 -14.67 6.43 -4.82
N GLU A 313 -14.19 5.83 -3.72
CA GLU A 313 -13.36 6.53 -2.75
C GLU A 313 -12.01 6.93 -3.38
N TRP A 314 -11.37 6.05 -4.15
CA TRP A 314 -10.15 6.37 -4.89
C TRP A 314 -10.33 7.61 -5.78
N ALA A 315 -11.40 7.66 -6.57
CA ALA A 315 -11.69 8.79 -7.45
C ALA A 315 -11.97 10.11 -6.69
N SER A 316 -12.53 10.01 -5.48
CA SER A 316 -12.74 11.18 -4.62
C SER A 316 -11.42 11.75 -4.07
N LEU A 317 -10.39 10.91 -3.94
CA LEU A 317 -9.09 11.27 -3.38
C LEU A 317 -8.07 11.69 -4.44
N VAL A 318 -8.06 11.05 -5.62
CA VAL A 318 -6.97 11.22 -6.62
C VAL A 318 -6.78 12.68 -7.08
N ALA A 319 -7.86 13.44 -7.25
CA ALA A 319 -7.79 14.85 -7.65
C ALA A 319 -7.28 15.77 -6.53
N LEU A 320 -7.53 15.43 -5.26
CA LEU A 320 -6.87 16.10 -4.15
C LEU A 320 -5.39 15.69 -4.09
N ASN A 321 -5.10 14.41 -4.29
CA ASN A 321 -3.75 13.86 -4.22
C ASN A 321 -2.77 14.57 -5.18
N ASP A 322 -3.13 14.77 -6.47
CA ASP A 322 -2.31 15.54 -7.42
C ASP A 322 -1.98 16.95 -6.91
N ARG A 323 -2.96 17.62 -6.28
CA ARG A 323 -2.76 18.96 -5.71
C ARG A 323 -1.84 18.94 -4.49
N LEU A 324 -1.88 17.86 -3.68
CA LEU A 324 -0.99 17.69 -2.53
C LEU A 324 0.45 17.41 -2.99
N LEU A 325 0.64 16.53 -3.97
CA LEU A 325 1.95 16.24 -4.56
C LEU A 325 2.64 17.51 -5.07
N ARG A 326 1.92 18.38 -5.79
CA ARG A 326 2.43 19.71 -6.21
C ARG A 326 2.76 20.62 -5.04
N LEU A 327 1.98 20.54 -3.96
CA LEU A 327 2.22 21.35 -2.76
C LEU A 327 3.42 20.86 -1.95
N GLN A 328 3.70 19.55 -2.00
CA GLN A 328 4.89 18.89 -1.46
C GLN A 328 6.13 19.14 -2.36
N GLY A 329 5.92 19.53 -3.62
CA GLY A 329 7.01 19.75 -4.59
C GLY A 329 7.53 18.45 -5.21
N LEU A 330 6.70 17.40 -5.22
CA LEU A 330 7.04 16.09 -5.78
C LEU A 330 6.77 16.01 -7.29
N ILE A 331 5.86 16.86 -7.80
CA ILE A 331 5.52 17.03 -9.24
C ILE A 331 5.22 18.49 -9.60
#